data_AF-A0A534US46-F1
#
_entry.id   AF-A0A534US46-F1
#
_cell.length_a   1.000
_cell.length_b   1.000
_cell.length_c   1.000
_cell.angle_alpha   90.00
_cell.angle_beta   90.00
_cell.angle_gamma   90.00
#
_symmetry.space_group_name_H-M   'P 1'
#
loop_
_entity.id
_entity.type
_entity.pdbx_description
1 polymer ?
#
loop_
_entity_poly.entity_id
_entity_poly.type
_entity_poly.pdbx_seq_one_letter_code
_entity_poly.pdbx_strand_id
1 'polypeptide(L)'
;MAREVTFPKTRHVALSGLEQAGEAKAAGSEAILVPIRVATRAMPPAGVPLPQPAEPGAPGVPEEGALPAAAPVPALEAGTGAPAPQVREVPWVVAADVGTPSGDADRCAALDGTPVPVRCAFSLEGRDAAGALAARAALSGEAVLLEGLDRWYRLGPEGAGYCRSCELALVEYLREGFGDHLEPFDALDSLRSSALPLRERPFARQKEALRLSESVEAAKRAILRARDEARRNRSVEMAVLGRVGTLTPLALELCRHLDGLVFELPSLDPFEALLPLLAARAALGLRPAVAVLPAPATAAQIQLFAALATACDTDLMIADDAPEDARAALAKHRQFLALARERYRPSAPLFDAEVLLSPRCDHWTTGAHQRATSAAVAALARAQQQPAVRFDLAGGVHARLLVLAGAAALPAPDAAAARRYVEGGGDVLMLGKCTPIDEEGRAGEPLFPEVKSGLDRVGEGRVFALDDGAQEAAIARALRELAGRGRAQVTLTGRGRLLARAYLDPERKLDVHFVNLELQDGAFAPAQGVQVTIAGQAAGGGRAAYWFAPERSGGKDGERIPLNPSGFAVSTILPSVEAYALLAVPR
;
A
#
# COMPACT_ATOMS: atom_id res chain seq x y z
N MET A 1 6.47 -33.10 26.47
CA MET A 1 7.60 -32.68 25.61
C MET A 1 7.00 -32.19 24.30
N ALA A 2 7.03 -30.88 24.05
CA ALA A 2 6.43 -30.30 22.85
C ALA A 2 7.36 -30.53 21.65
N ARG A 3 6.83 -31.15 20.59
CA ARG A 3 7.53 -31.30 19.31
C ARG A 3 7.75 -29.91 18.71
N GLU A 4 8.97 -29.67 18.24
CA GLU A 4 9.34 -28.48 17.48
C GLU A 4 8.55 -28.48 16.17
N VAL A 5 7.67 -27.48 16.01
CA VAL A 5 6.84 -27.33 14.82
C VAL A 5 7.70 -26.69 13.74
N THR A 6 8.21 -27.49 12.80
CA THR A 6 8.87 -26.99 11.59
C THR A 6 7.81 -26.53 10.58
N PHE A 7 7.93 -25.29 10.14
CA PHE A 7 7.06 -24.68 9.14
C PHE A 7 7.72 -24.75 7.75
N PRO A 8 6.95 -24.92 6.67
CA PRO A 8 7.47 -24.86 5.31
C PRO A 8 7.99 -23.45 5.01
N LYS A 9 9.18 -23.38 4.39
CA LYS A 9 9.81 -22.13 3.95
C LYS A 9 9.06 -21.57 2.75
N THR A 10 8.16 -20.62 2.96
CA THR A 10 7.67 -19.76 1.89
C THR A 10 8.69 -18.65 1.61
N ARG A 11 9.08 -18.50 0.35
CA ARG A 11 10.01 -17.45 -0.11
C ARG A 11 9.35 -16.09 0.09
N HIS A 12 9.74 -15.35 1.13
CA HIS A 12 9.26 -13.99 1.38
C HIS A 12 10.34 -12.98 0.98
N VAL A 13 9.99 -12.06 0.09
CA VAL A 13 10.85 -10.94 -0.30
C VAL A 13 10.61 -9.79 0.69
N ALA A 14 11.57 -9.52 1.58
CA ALA A 14 11.55 -8.36 2.48
C ALA A 14 12.42 -7.24 1.90
N LEU A 15 11.92 -6.00 1.99
CA LEU A 15 12.42 -4.86 1.25
C LEU A 15 13.14 -3.81 2.14
N SER A 16 14.36 -4.10 2.61
CA SER A 16 15.22 -3.14 3.36
C SER A 16 16.54 -2.73 2.66
N GLY A 17 16.93 -1.45 2.70
CA GLY A 17 18.14 -0.84 2.09
C GLY A 17 19.53 -1.36 2.53
N LEU A 18 20.60 -0.67 2.07
CA LEU A 18 22.02 -1.11 1.98
C LEU A 18 22.56 -1.69 3.30
N GLU A 19 23.03 -2.95 3.28
CA GLU A 19 23.90 -3.49 4.33
C GLU A 19 25.32 -2.90 4.17
N GLN A 20 25.90 -2.33 5.23
CA GLN A 20 27.34 -2.16 5.37
C GLN A 20 27.93 -3.25 6.27
N ALA A 21 29.18 -3.63 6.00
CA ALA A 21 29.89 -4.67 6.72
C ALA A 21 29.97 -4.35 8.23
N GLY A 22 29.29 -5.15 9.06
CA GLY A 22 29.37 -5.07 10.52
C GLY A 22 28.07 -5.29 11.30
N GLU A 23 26.92 -5.43 10.65
CA GLU A 23 25.64 -5.65 11.34
C GLU A 23 25.44 -7.11 11.79
N ALA A 24 25.12 -7.32 13.07
CA ALA A 24 24.88 -8.64 13.66
C ALA A 24 23.55 -9.24 13.15
N LYS A 25 23.61 -10.44 12.55
CA LYS A 25 22.49 -11.13 11.90
C LYS A 25 21.67 -11.99 12.88
N ALA A 26 20.34 -11.95 12.73
CA ALA A 26 19.42 -12.96 13.24
C ALA A 26 19.12 -14.01 12.14
N ALA A 27 19.09 -15.28 12.52
CA ALA A 27 18.99 -16.41 11.61
C ALA A 27 17.52 -16.70 11.23
N GLY A 28 17.09 -16.28 10.03
CA GLY A 28 15.76 -16.61 9.54
C GLY A 28 15.13 -15.69 8.48
N SER A 29 15.81 -14.60 8.10
CA SER A 29 15.28 -13.64 7.10
C SER A 29 15.80 -13.97 5.69
N GLU A 30 14.91 -14.32 4.75
CA GLU A 30 15.28 -14.79 3.41
C GLU A 30 15.22 -13.71 2.30
N ALA A 31 15.05 -12.42 2.61
CA ALA A 31 15.34 -11.33 1.66
C ALA A 31 15.47 -9.98 2.35
N ILE A 32 16.41 -9.17 1.86
CA ILE A 32 16.78 -7.81 2.26
C ILE A 32 16.89 -7.04 0.92
N LEU A 33 16.38 -5.80 0.81
CA LEU A 33 16.38 -5.10 -0.48
C LEU A 33 17.71 -4.53 -0.93
N VAL A 34 18.47 -3.73 -0.21
CA VAL A 34 19.46 -2.80 -0.80
C VAL A 34 18.78 -1.74 -1.71
N PRO A 35 19.19 -0.46 -1.69
CA PRO A 35 18.63 0.59 -2.52
C PRO A 35 18.72 0.17 -3.97
N ILE A 36 17.69 0.53 -4.72
CA ILE A 36 17.63 0.35 -6.16
C ILE A 36 18.84 1.08 -6.74
N ARG A 37 19.91 0.36 -7.10
CA ARG A 37 20.89 0.92 -8.04
C ARG A 37 20.17 1.02 -9.36
N VAL A 38 19.54 2.17 -9.59
CA VAL A 38 19.09 2.59 -10.91
C VAL A 38 20.35 2.64 -11.75
N ALA A 39 20.61 1.56 -12.49
CA ALA A 39 21.70 1.54 -13.43
C ALA A 39 21.34 2.50 -14.57
N THR A 40 21.69 3.78 -14.42
CA THR A 40 21.59 4.77 -15.49
C THR A 40 22.52 4.46 -16.67
N ARG A 41 23.37 3.45 -16.54
CA ARG A 41 24.08 2.71 -17.60
C ARG A 41 24.91 1.65 -16.90
N ALA A 42 24.48 0.38 -16.94
CA ALA A 42 25.37 -0.72 -16.57
C ALA A 42 25.54 -1.61 -17.79
N MET A 43 26.78 -1.68 -18.28
CA MET A 43 27.21 -2.87 -19.02
C MET A 43 27.06 -4.08 -18.08
N PRO A 44 26.64 -5.25 -18.58
CA PRO A 44 26.62 -6.46 -17.77
C PRO A 44 28.01 -6.69 -17.16
N PRO A 45 28.12 -7.19 -15.92
CA PRO A 45 29.40 -7.62 -15.39
C PRO A 45 29.98 -8.65 -16.35
N ALA A 46 31.23 -8.42 -16.76
CA ALA A 46 31.92 -9.33 -17.64
C ALA A 46 32.08 -10.69 -16.94
N GLY A 47 31.51 -11.73 -17.56
CA GLY A 47 31.87 -13.12 -17.33
C GLY A 47 31.62 -13.66 -15.92
N VAL A 48 30.36 -13.99 -15.59
CA VAL A 48 30.10 -15.12 -14.70
C VAL A 48 29.87 -16.33 -15.61
N PRO A 49 30.78 -17.32 -15.66
CA PRO A 49 30.51 -18.57 -16.37
C PRO A 49 29.29 -19.22 -15.71
N LEU A 50 28.28 -19.54 -16.51
CA LEU A 50 27.17 -20.39 -16.08
C LEU A 50 27.76 -21.72 -15.56
N PRO A 51 27.36 -22.24 -14.39
CA PRO A 51 27.78 -23.56 -13.98
C PRO A 51 27.29 -24.57 -15.02
N GLN A 52 28.24 -25.29 -15.64
CA GLN A 52 27.89 -26.39 -16.52
C GLN A 52 27.18 -27.47 -15.69
N PRO A 53 26.09 -28.06 -16.18
CA PRO A 53 25.44 -29.16 -15.49
C PRO A 53 26.46 -30.30 -15.30
N ALA A 54 26.57 -30.81 -14.07
CA ALA A 54 27.42 -31.95 -13.78
C ALA A 54 26.95 -33.17 -14.58
N GLU A 55 27.88 -33.88 -15.20
CA GLU A 55 27.57 -35.11 -15.94
C GLU A 55 27.03 -36.19 -14.99
N PRO A 56 26.01 -36.97 -15.40
CA PRO A 56 25.53 -38.11 -14.63
C PRO A 56 26.68 -39.09 -14.34
N GLY A 57 26.97 -39.33 -13.06
CA GLY A 57 28.05 -40.22 -12.62
C GLY A 57 29.24 -39.54 -11.92
N ALA A 58 29.21 -38.22 -11.72
CA ALA A 58 30.23 -37.53 -10.92
C ALA A 58 30.24 -38.00 -9.44
N PRO A 59 31.41 -38.11 -8.79
CA PRO A 59 31.51 -38.55 -7.39
C PRO A 59 30.68 -37.65 -6.46
N GLY A 60 29.70 -38.22 -5.77
CA GLY A 60 28.82 -37.49 -4.84
C GLY A 60 27.42 -37.17 -5.36
N VAL A 61 27.06 -37.59 -6.58
CA VAL A 61 25.67 -37.57 -7.07
C VAL A 61 24.99 -38.89 -6.67
N PRO A 62 23.93 -38.88 -5.84
CA PRO A 62 23.24 -40.11 -5.46
C PRO A 62 22.41 -40.66 -6.64
N GLU A 63 22.38 -41.98 -6.80
CA GLU A 63 21.53 -42.63 -7.80
C GLU A 63 20.04 -42.40 -7.53
N GLU A 64 19.26 -42.31 -8.61
CA GLU A 64 17.83 -42.08 -8.58
C GLU A 64 17.11 -43.19 -7.78
N GLY A 65 16.58 -42.83 -6.61
CA GLY A 65 15.79 -43.73 -5.75
C GLY A 65 16.39 -44.07 -4.38
N ALA A 66 17.59 -43.60 -4.05
CA ALA A 66 18.15 -43.81 -2.71
C ALA A 66 17.69 -42.75 -1.71
N LEU A 67 17.01 -43.16 -0.63
CA LEU A 67 16.76 -42.30 0.54
C LEU A 67 18.10 -41.97 1.23
N PRO A 68 18.36 -40.71 1.65
CA PRO A 68 19.61 -40.35 2.29
C PRO A 68 19.73 -41.02 3.67
N ALA A 69 20.90 -41.58 3.96
CA ALA A 69 21.24 -42.07 5.28
C ALA A 69 21.21 -40.91 6.30
N ALA A 70 20.60 -41.14 7.47
CA ALA A 70 20.54 -40.16 8.54
C ALA A 70 21.95 -39.76 8.98
N ALA A 71 22.29 -38.47 8.86
CA ALA A 71 23.55 -37.94 9.33
C ALA A 71 23.65 -38.09 10.86
N PRO A 72 24.80 -38.52 11.40
CA PRO A 72 24.99 -38.58 12.85
C PRO A 72 24.94 -37.16 13.43
N VAL A 73 24.15 -37.01 14.49
CA VAL A 73 24.00 -35.75 15.24
C VAL A 73 25.32 -35.46 15.97
N PRO A 74 25.99 -34.33 15.72
CA PRO A 74 27.17 -33.95 16.50
C PRO A 74 26.72 -33.60 17.93
N ALA A 75 27.45 -34.10 18.92
CA ALA A 75 27.29 -33.69 20.30
C ALA A 75 27.55 -32.17 20.43
N LEU A 76 26.61 -31.44 21.03
CA LEU A 76 26.73 -30.02 21.34
C LEU A 76 27.81 -29.83 22.42
N GLU A 77 29.03 -29.50 22.02
CA GLU A 77 29.99 -28.86 22.92
C GLU A 77 29.63 -27.38 23.06
N ALA A 78 29.59 -26.92 24.31
CA ALA A 78 29.36 -25.53 24.66
C ALA A 78 30.61 -24.70 24.34
N GLY A 79 30.50 -23.82 23.34
CA GLY A 79 31.50 -22.79 23.06
C GLY A 79 32.04 -22.83 21.64
N THR A 80 31.27 -22.32 20.69
CA THR A 80 31.78 -21.97 19.36
C THR A 80 31.39 -20.53 19.06
N GLY A 81 32.40 -19.68 18.84
CA GLY A 81 32.24 -18.26 18.56
C GLY A 81 31.33 -17.98 17.36
N ALA A 82 30.93 -16.72 17.22
CA ALA A 82 30.03 -16.26 16.18
C ALA A 82 30.50 -16.77 14.79
N PRO A 83 29.62 -17.41 14.01
CA PRO A 83 29.98 -17.91 12.68
C PRO A 83 30.46 -16.74 11.81
N ALA A 84 31.49 -16.98 11.01
CA ALA A 84 32.01 -15.97 10.08
C ALA A 84 30.88 -15.45 9.16
N PRO A 85 30.81 -14.14 8.89
CA PRO A 85 29.74 -13.56 8.10
C PRO A 85 29.80 -14.12 6.67
N GLN A 86 28.79 -14.90 6.30
CA GLN A 86 28.57 -15.28 4.91
C GLN A 86 28.18 -14.03 4.11
N VAL A 87 28.99 -13.69 3.11
CA VAL A 87 28.66 -12.71 2.07
C VAL A 87 27.57 -13.33 1.20
N ARG A 88 26.35 -12.81 1.28
CA ARG A 88 25.23 -13.19 0.41
C ARG A 88 25.07 -12.11 -0.65
N GLU A 89 25.02 -12.51 -1.92
CA GLU A 89 24.67 -11.61 -3.02
C GLU A 89 23.17 -11.29 -2.96
N VAL A 90 22.82 -10.01 -3.06
CA VAL A 90 21.45 -9.49 -2.95
C VAL A 90 20.79 -9.54 -4.33
N PRO A 91 19.48 -9.87 -4.44
CA PRO A 91 18.80 -9.95 -5.72
C PRO A 91 18.88 -8.64 -6.51
N TRP A 92 19.40 -8.72 -7.74
CA TRP A 92 19.56 -7.56 -8.61
C TRP A 92 18.21 -7.14 -9.21
N VAL A 93 17.62 -6.05 -8.71
CA VAL A 93 16.41 -5.45 -9.32
C VAL A 93 16.81 -4.49 -10.44
N VAL A 94 16.27 -4.67 -11.65
CA VAL A 94 16.51 -3.77 -12.79
C VAL A 94 15.31 -2.86 -13.01
N ALA A 95 15.54 -1.56 -12.93
CA ALA A 95 14.51 -0.56 -13.21
C ALA A 95 14.35 -0.33 -14.72
N ALA A 96 13.11 -0.27 -15.18
CA ALA A 96 12.73 0.04 -16.55
C ALA A 96 11.65 1.12 -16.55
N ASP A 97 12.01 2.32 -16.98
CA ASP A 97 11.05 3.41 -17.16
C ASP A 97 10.25 3.20 -18.46
N VAL A 98 9.08 2.59 -18.31
CA VAL A 98 8.16 2.33 -19.42
C VAL A 98 7.26 3.52 -19.72
N GLY A 99 7.31 4.58 -18.91
CA GLY A 99 6.53 5.81 -19.11
C GLY A 99 7.23 6.85 -20.00
N THR A 100 8.52 6.65 -20.29
CA THR A 100 9.30 7.56 -21.14
C THR A 100 9.04 7.28 -22.63
N PRO A 101 8.73 8.32 -23.44
CA PRO A 101 8.54 8.17 -24.87
C PRO A 101 9.85 7.79 -25.57
N SER A 102 9.77 6.89 -26.54
CA SER A 102 10.90 6.44 -27.37
C SER A 102 11.17 7.36 -28.56
N GLY A 103 10.19 8.19 -28.95
CA GLY A 103 10.31 9.19 -30.00
C GLY A 103 9.19 10.23 -29.93
N ASP A 104 8.96 10.96 -31.02
CA ASP A 104 7.87 11.94 -31.07
C ASP A 104 6.52 11.28 -31.40
N ALA A 105 6.53 10.16 -32.12
CA ALA A 105 5.33 9.43 -32.52
C ALA A 105 4.59 8.74 -31.36
N ASP A 106 5.30 8.40 -30.27
CA ASP A 106 4.71 7.80 -29.06
C ASP A 106 4.56 8.78 -27.90
N ARG A 107 4.78 10.07 -28.14
CA ARG A 107 4.67 11.13 -27.14
C ARG A 107 3.23 11.63 -27.00
N CYS A 108 2.80 11.87 -25.76
CA CYS A 108 1.58 12.64 -25.50
C CYS A 108 1.76 14.12 -25.84
N ALA A 109 0.65 14.80 -26.12
CA ALA A 109 0.60 16.24 -26.32
C ALA A 109 -0.34 16.85 -25.27
N ALA A 110 0.05 17.99 -24.69
CA ALA A 110 -0.82 18.78 -23.84
C ALA A 110 -1.96 19.39 -24.67
N LEU A 111 -2.91 20.05 -24.01
CA LEU A 111 -4.08 20.63 -24.69
C LEU A 111 -3.73 21.72 -25.70
N ASP A 112 -2.63 22.43 -25.50
CA ASP A 112 -2.10 23.44 -26.40
C ASP A 112 -1.26 22.85 -27.55
N GLY A 113 -1.19 21.50 -27.64
CA GLY A 113 -0.41 20.77 -28.63
C GLY A 113 1.07 20.64 -28.27
N THR A 114 1.52 21.17 -27.13
CA THR A 114 2.93 21.06 -26.73
C THR A 114 3.30 19.61 -26.38
N PRO A 115 4.48 19.13 -26.79
CA PRO A 115 4.92 17.77 -26.50
C PRO A 115 5.17 17.58 -25.00
N VAL A 116 4.60 16.52 -24.43
CA VAL A 116 4.71 16.19 -23.00
C VAL A 116 5.77 15.10 -22.81
N PRO A 117 6.59 15.10 -21.74
CA PRO A 117 7.59 14.06 -21.49
C PRO A 117 7.00 12.73 -20.98
N VAL A 118 5.91 12.28 -21.61
CA VAL A 118 5.18 11.06 -21.24
C VAL A 118 4.74 10.31 -22.48
N ARG A 119 4.92 8.99 -22.45
CA ARG A 119 4.46 8.07 -23.49
C ARG A 119 2.93 7.98 -23.51
N CYS A 120 2.35 8.06 -24.69
CA CYS A 120 0.94 7.79 -24.93
C CYS A 120 0.61 6.31 -24.71
N ALA A 121 -0.40 6.03 -23.86
CA ALA A 121 -0.86 4.66 -23.60
C ALA A 121 -1.43 3.96 -24.85
N PHE A 122 -1.91 4.73 -25.82
CA PHE A 122 -2.50 4.25 -27.08
C PHE A 122 -1.49 4.07 -28.22
N SER A 123 -0.25 4.56 -28.06
CA SER A 123 0.75 4.41 -29.11
C SER A 123 1.12 2.94 -29.28
N LEU A 124 0.92 2.38 -30.47
CA LEU A 124 1.36 1.03 -30.82
C LEU A 124 2.88 0.90 -30.69
N GLU A 125 3.62 1.81 -31.32
CA GLU A 125 5.09 1.87 -31.25
C GLU A 125 5.58 2.02 -29.82
N GLY A 126 4.94 2.89 -29.03
CA GLY A 126 5.30 3.09 -27.62
C GLY A 126 5.02 1.87 -26.76
N ARG A 127 3.92 1.15 -27.00
CA ARG A 127 3.58 -0.09 -26.29
C ARG A 127 4.61 -1.19 -26.60
N ASP A 128 5.00 -1.34 -27.86
CA ASP A 128 6.00 -2.32 -28.27
C ASP A 128 7.39 -1.98 -27.71
N ALA A 129 7.81 -0.71 -27.79
CA ALA A 129 9.08 -0.24 -27.24
C ALA A 129 9.18 -0.49 -25.73
N ALA A 130 8.10 -0.21 -24.99
CA ALA A 130 8.05 -0.45 -23.56
C ALA A 130 7.99 -1.93 -23.18
N GLY A 131 7.26 -2.74 -23.94
CA GLY A 131 7.29 -4.20 -23.79
C GLY A 131 8.69 -4.76 -24.01
N ALA A 132 9.40 -4.29 -25.05
CA ALA A 132 10.78 -4.65 -25.32
C ALA A 132 11.75 -4.17 -24.22
N LEU A 133 11.52 -2.99 -23.65
CA LEU A 133 12.31 -2.49 -22.52
C LEU A 133 12.11 -3.36 -21.26
N ALA A 134 10.87 -3.68 -20.92
CA ALA A 134 10.53 -4.56 -19.80
C ALA A 134 11.13 -5.96 -19.98
N ALA A 135 11.06 -6.51 -21.21
CA ALA A 135 11.68 -7.78 -21.58
C ALA A 135 13.22 -7.75 -21.42
N ARG A 136 13.90 -6.68 -21.88
CA ARG A 136 15.36 -6.53 -21.69
C ARG A 136 15.75 -6.44 -20.21
N ALA A 137 14.98 -5.71 -19.41
CA ALA A 137 15.20 -5.63 -17.96
C ALA A 137 15.08 -7.01 -17.30
N ALA A 138 14.09 -7.81 -17.74
CA ALA A 138 13.86 -9.18 -17.26
C ALA A 138 15.04 -10.13 -17.50
N LEU A 139 15.81 -9.92 -18.56
CA LEU A 139 17.00 -10.72 -18.87
C LEU A 139 18.22 -10.33 -18.02
N SER A 140 18.21 -9.13 -17.43
CA SER A 140 19.38 -8.54 -16.77
C SER A 140 19.31 -8.60 -15.24
N GLY A 141 18.13 -8.78 -14.64
CA GLY A 141 17.92 -8.75 -13.19
C GLY A 141 17.24 -10.01 -12.66
N GLU A 142 17.24 -10.20 -11.33
CA GLU A 142 16.44 -11.21 -10.63
C GLU A 142 14.99 -10.76 -10.39
N ALA A 143 14.73 -9.46 -10.50
CA ALA A 143 13.41 -8.86 -10.55
C ALA A 143 13.42 -7.61 -11.43
N VAL A 144 12.24 -7.16 -11.86
CA VAL A 144 12.06 -5.92 -12.64
C VAL A 144 11.23 -4.92 -11.87
N LEU A 145 11.66 -3.67 -11.87
CA LEU A 145 10.88 -2.53 -11.39
C LEU A 145 10.41 -1.69 -12.58
N LEU A 146 9.11 -1.71 -12.86
CA LEU A 146 8.51 -0.90 -13.92
C LEU A 146 8.19 0.49 -13.39
N GLU A 147 8.86 1.51 -13.91
CA GLU A 147 8.64 2.91 -13.54
C GLU A 147 7.77 3.65 -14.57
N GLY A 148 7.14 4.75 -14.14
CA GLY A 148 6.38 5.62 -15.02
C GLY A 148 5.00 5.08 -15.42
N LEU A 149 4.52 4.02 -14.77
CA LEU A 149 3.22 3.39 -15.03
C LEU A 149 2.04 4.36 -14.86
N ASP A 150 2.16 5.31 -13.95
CA ASP A 150 1.11 6.28 -13.59
C ASP A 150 1.42 7.71 -14.05
N ARG A 151 2.56 7.94 -14.71
CA ARG A 151 3.08 9.29 -14.99
C ARG A 151 2.10 10.11 -15.81
N TRP A 152 1.48 9.47 -16.80
CA TRP A 152 0.43 10.06 -17.62
C TRP A 152 -0.76 10.53 -16.77
N TYR A 153 -1.22 9.69 -15.85
CA TYR A 153 -2.37 9.96 -14.99
C TYR A 153 -2.09 11.11 -14.01
N ARG A 154 -0.88 11.18 -13.46
CA ARG A 154 -0.47 12.25 -12.51
C ARG A 154 -0.45 13.64 -13.13
N LEU A 155 -0.19 13.77 -14.43
CA LEU A 155 -0.31 15.04 -15.14
C LEU A 155 -1.77 15.50 -15.29
N GLY A 156 -2.72 14.61 -15.04
CA GLY A 156 -4.13 14.88 -15.17
C GLY A 156 -4.60 15.01 -16.61
N PRO A 157 -5.93 15.16 -16.80
CA PRO A 157 -6.54 15.21 -18.11
C PRO A 157 -6.03 16.36 -18.98
N GLU A 158 -5.70 17.49 -18.34
CA GLU A 158 -5.25 18.72 -18.98
C GLU A 158 -3.74 18.71 -19.27
N GLY A 159 -2.91 18.21 -18.34
CA GLY A 159 -1.46 18.22 -18.48
C GLY A 159 -0.94 17.22 -19.51
N ALA A 160 -1.51 16.01 -19.58
CA ALA A 160 -1.13 15.03 -20.59
C ALA A 160 -1.97 15.11 -21.89
N GLY A 161 -2.88 16.09 -21.97
CA GLY A 161 -3.72 16.46 -23.12
C GLY A 161 -4.24 15.31 -23.98
N TYR A 162 -4.05 15.39 -25.30
CA TYR A 162 -4.63 14.47 -26.28
C TYR A 162 -3.85 14.47 -27.60
N CYS A 163 -3.14 13.38 -27.90
CA CYS A 163 -2.38 13.26 -29.14
C CYS A 163 -3.14 12.45 -30.20
N ARG A 164 -2.59 12.39 -31.41
CA ARG A 164 -3.19 11.71 -32.57
C ARG A 164 -3.51 10.22 -32.32
N SER A 165 -2.67 9.50 -31.57
CA SER A 165 -2.96 8.10 -31.23
C SER A 165 -4.15 7.97 -30.29
N CYS A 166 -4.34 8.94 -29.38
CA CYS A 166 -5.53 9.01 -28.55
C CYS A 166 -6.79 9.37 -29.37
N GLU A 167 -6.65 10.25 -30.37
CA GLU A 167 -7.72 10.60 -31.32
C GLU A 167 -8.23 9.37 -32.07
N LEU A 168 -7.32 8.61 -32.68
CA LEU A 168 -7.66 7.39 -33.41
C LEU A 168 -8.36 6.37 -32.52
N ALA A 169 -7.81 6.11 -31.33
CA ALA A 169 -8.39 5.16 -30.38
C ALA A 169 -9.79 5.57 -29.90
N LEU A 170 -10.04 6.86 -29.69
CA LEU A 170 -11.38 7.32 -29.33
C LEU A 170 -12.35 7.19 -30.50
N VAL A 171 -11.94 7.51 -31.73
CA VAL A 171 -12.81 7.33 -32.91
C VAL A 171 -13.18 5.85 -33.08
N GLU A 172 -12.23 4.94 -32.92
CA GLU A 172 -12.50 3.50 -32.94
C GLU A 172 -13.48 3.09 -31.83
N TYR A 173 -13.22 3.51 -30.59
CA TYR A 173 -14.12 3.26 -29.46
C TYR A 173 -15.54 3.80 -29.69
N LEU A 174 -15.66 5.01 -30.25
CA LEU A 174 -16.95 5.61 -30.57
C LEU A 174 -17.64 4.89 -31.74
N ARG A 175 -16.91 4.41 -32.75
CA ARG A 175 -17.47 3.60 -33.84
C ARG A 175 -18.00 2.27 -33.33
N GLU A 176 -17.29 1.62 -32.42
CA GLU A 176 -17.74 0.37 -31.79
C GLU A 176 -19.03 0.59 -30.97
N GLY A 177 -19.12 1.69 -30.24
CA GLY A 177 -20.28 1.99 -29.39
C GLY A 177 -21.50 2.55 -30.14
N PHE A 178 -21.29 3.41 -31.15
CA PHE A 178 -22.35 4.15 -31.83
C PHE A 178 -22.63 3.67 -33.27
N GLY A 179 -21.77 2.82 -33.85
CA GLY A 179 -21.95 2.25 -35.20
C GLY A 179 -22.04 3.31 -36.29
N ASP A 180 -22.88 3.05 -37.30
CA ASP A 180 -23.10 3.90 -38.48
C ASP A 180 -23.62 5.31 -38.11
N HIS A 181 -24.11 5.52 -36.89
CA HIS A 181 -24.53 6.83 -36.41
C HIS A 181 -23.38 7.82 -36.24
N LEU A 182 -22.12 7.37 -36.28
CA LEU A 182 -20.94 8.25 -36.24
C LEU A 182 -20.52 8.78 -37.61
N GLU A 183 -20.94 8.15 -38.71
CA GLU A 183 -20.51 8.50 -40.08
C GLU A 183 -20.93 9.90 -40.59
N PRO A 184 -22.07 10.51 -40.18
CA PRO A 184 -22.48 11.80 -40.75
C PRO A 184 -21.79 13.03 -40.14
N PHE A 185 -20.90 12.91 -39.14
CA PHE A 185 -20.24 14.06 -38.50
C PHE A 185 -18.82 13.75 -37.99
N ASP A 186 -17.94 14.77 -37.98
CA ASP A 186 -16.66 14.68 -37.27
C ASP A 186 -16.92 14.77 -35.75
N ALA A 187 -17.08 13.61 -35.11
CA ALA A 187 -17.32 13.49 -33.68
C ALA A 187 -16.24 14.18 -32.82
N LEU A 188 -15.03 14.33 -33.36
CA LEU A 188 -13.92 14.97 -32.66
C LEU A 188 -13.87 16.48 -32.86
N ASP A 189 -14.53 17.05 -33.88
CA ASP A 189 -14.60 18.51 -34.04
C ASP A 189 -15.22 19.13 -32.79
N SER A 190 -16.34 18.60 -32.30
CA SER A 190 -16.97 19.07 -31.06
C SER A 190 -16.09 18.93 -29.81
N LEU A 191 -15.13 18.01 -29.79
CA LEU A 191 -14.18 17.89 -28.68
C LEU A 191 -13.03 18.92 -28.80
N ARG A 192 -12.67 19.31 -30.03
CA ARG A 192 -11.60 20.27 -30.35
C ARG A 192 -12.05 21.72 -30.30
N SER A 193 -13.16 22.05 -30.98
CA SER A 193 -13.62 23.41 -31.26
C SER A 193 -14.73 23.91 -30.33
N SER A 194 -15.26 23.07 -29.44
CA SER A 194 -16.30 23.49 -28.50
C SER A 194 -15.82 24.55 -27.51
N ALA A 195 -16.66 25.57 -27.32
CA ALA A 195 -16.50 26.61 -26.31
C ALA A 195 -16.81 26.13 -24.87
N LEU A 196 -17.35 24.91 -24.72
CA LEU A 196 -17.63 24.34 -23.40
C LEU A 196 -16.32 24.06 -22.63
N PRO A 197 -16.38 24.12 -21.29
CA PRO A 197 -15.31 23.59 -20.45
C PRO A 197 -14.94 22.18 -20.88
N LEU A 198 -13.65 21.83 -20.88
CA LEU A 198 -13.13 20.57 -21.42
C LEU A 198 -13.86 19.32 -20.91
N ARG A 199 -14.27 19.34 -19.63
CA ARG A 199 -14.97 18.23 -18.97
C ARG A 199 -16.44 18.09 -19.38
N GLU A 200 -17.00 19.14 -19.97
CA GLU A 200 -18.39 19.22 -20.43
C GLU A 200 -18.49 19.07 -21.96
N ARG A 201 -17.35 19.00 -22.66
CA ARG A 201 -17.33 18.79 -24.10
C ARG A 201 -17.91 17.42 -24.46
N PRO A 202 -18.58 17.29 -25.62
CA PRO A 202 -19.03 16.00 -26.13
C PRO A 202 -17.89 14.98 -26.12
N PHE A 203 -18.17 13.76 -25.66
CA PHE A 203 -17.22 12.64 -25.56
C PHE A 203 -16.06 12.80 -24.56
N ALA A 204 -16.00 13.87 -23.77
CA ALA A 204 -14.94 14.05 -22.76
C ALA A 204 -14.93 12.92 -21.71
N ARG A 205 -16.10 12.41 -21.31
CA ARG A 205 -16.20 11.29 -20.36
C ARG A 205 -15.74 9.98 -20.96
N GLN A 206 -16.16 9.67 -22.18
CA GLN A 206 -15.72 8.48 -22.93
C GLN A 206 -14.20 8.50 -23.14
N LYS A 207 -13.63 9.67 -23.47
CA LYS A 207 -12.19 9.87 -23.54
C LYS A 207 -11.48 9.53 -22.23
N GLU A 208 -11.96 10.03 -21.10
CA GLU A 208 -11.32 9.79 -19.79
C GLU A 208 -11.44 8.32 -19.35
N ALA A 209 -12.62 7.71 -19.52
CA ALA A 209 -12.83 6.29 -19.25
C ALA A 209 -11.87 5.41 -20.07
N LEU A 210 -11.76 5.70 -21.38
CA LEU A 210 -10.88 4.99 -22.29
C LEU A 210 -9.39 5.17 -21.92
N ARG A 211 -8.97 6.36 -21.48
CA ARG A 211 -7.59 6.61 -21.03
C ARG A 211 -7.24 5.80 -19.79
N LEU A 212 -8.16 5.68 -18.83
CA LEU A 212 -7.96 4.84 -17.65
C LEU A 212 -7.82 3.36 -18.06
N SER A 213 -8.76 2.84 -18.86
CA SER A 213 -8.77 1.42 -19.25
C SER A 213 -7.53 1.02 -20.07
N GLU A 214 -7.17 1.80 -21.09
CA GLU A 214 -6.01 1.47 -21.93
C GLU A 214 -4.68 1.63 -21.19
N SER A 215 -4.59 2.54 -20.22
CA SER A 215 -3.39 2.65 -19.38
C SER A 215 -3.19 1.39 -18.53
N VAL A 216 -4.29 0.86 -17.96
CA VAL A 216 -4.26 -0.41 -17.22
C VAL A 216 -3.86 -1.56 -18.14
N GLU A 217 -4.45 -1.68 -19.33
CA GLU A 217 -4.14 -2.75 -20.28
C GLU A 217 -2.71 -2.66 -20.83
N ALA A 218 -2.21 -1.45 -21.13
CA ALA A 218 -0.82 -1.25 -21.54
C ALA A 218 0.16 -1.70 -20.44
N ALA A 219 -0.13 -1.39 -19.17
CA ALA A 219 0.70 -1.83 -18.05
C ALA A 219 0.66 -3.35 -17.86
N LYS A 220 -0.53 -3.98 -17.92
CA LYS A 220 -0.68 -5.44 -17.88
C LYS A 220 0.17 -6.13 -18.95
N ARG A 221 0.13 -5.62 -20.19
CA ARG A 221 0.95 -6.14 -21.30
C ARG A 221 2.45 -6.05 -20.98
N ALA A 222 2.93 -4.92 -20.45
CA ALA A 222 4.34 -4.78 -20.07
C ALA A 222 4.76 -5.77 -18.96
N ILE A 223 3.91 -5.95 -17.94
CA ILE A 223 4.13 -6.92 -16.85
C ILE A 223 4.20 -8.35 -17.41
N LEU A 224 3.24 -8.74 -18.25
CA LEU A 224 3.21 -10.07 -18.86
C LEU A 224 4.42 -10.30 -19.78
N ARG A 225 4.80 -9.30 -20.59
CA ARG A 225 5.99 -9.37 -21.44
C ARG A 225 7.26 -9.63 -20.63
N ALA A 226 7.45 -8.94 -19.50
CA ALA A 226 8.59 -9.17 -18.63
C ALA A 226 8.63 -10.62 -18.08
N ARG A 227 7.48 -11.13 -17.63
CA ARG A 227 7.36 -12.50 -17.11
C ARG A 227 7.59 -13.56 -18.20
N ASP A 228 6.97 -13.39 -19.36
CA ASP A 228 7.11 -14.31 -20.49
C ASP A 228 8.56 -14.36 -20.99
N GLU A 229 9.27 -13.22 -21.00
CA GLU A 229 10.66 -13.18 -21.43
C GLU A 229 11.59 -13.88 -20.45
N ALA A 230 11.41 -13.66 -19.15
CA ALA A 230 12.14 -14.37 -18.11
C ALA A 230 11.87 -15.88 -18.18
N ARG A 231 10.61 -16.29 -18.35
CA ARG A 231 10.23 -17.70 -18.46
C ARG A 231 10.85 -18.36 -19.69
N ARG A 232 10.81 -17.72 -20.86
CA ARG A 232 11.29 -18.30 -22.12
C ARG A 232 12.80 -18.45 -22.19
N ASN A 233 13.55 -17.46 -21.69
CA ASN A 233 15.01 -17.43 -21.86
C ASN A 233 15.77 -17.92 -20.64
N ARG A 234 15.16 -17.87 -19.45
CA ARG A 234 15.82 -18.21 -18.19
C ARG A 234 15.11 -19.31 -17.40
N SER A 235 13.92 -19.74 -17.83
CA SER A 235 13.12 -20.76 -17.13
C SER A 235 12.83 -20.42 -15.67
N VAL A 236 12.73 -19.13 -15.33
CA VAL A 236 12.44 -18.66 -13.96
C VAL A 236 11.13 -17.87 -13.93
N GLU A 237 10.41 -17.99 -12.81
CA GLU A 237 9.41 -17.00 -12.43
C GLU A 237 10.11 -15.80 -11.82
N MET A 238 9.76 -14.61 -12.29
CA MET A 238 10.40 -13.36 -11.92
C MET A 238 9.38 -12.41 -11.32
N ALA A 239 9.75 -11.77 -10.20
CA ALA A 239 8.93 -10.74 -9.59
C ALA A 239 8.94 -9.45 -10.45
N VAL A 240 7.75 -8.90 -10.67
CA VAL A 240 7.55 -7.61 -11.36
C VAL A 240 6.94 -6.61 -10.39
N LEU A 241 7.74 -5.63 -10.00
CA LEU A 241 7.38 -4.54 -9.10
C LEU A 241 6.98 -3.30 -9.90
N GLY A 242 6.17 -2.42 -9.31
CA GLY A 242 5.84 -1.12 -9.90
C GLY A 242 6.42 0.04 -9.09
N ARG A 243 6.86 1.10 -9.75
CA ARG A 243 7.13 2.41 -9.14
C ARG A 243 6.15 3.44 -9.67
N VAL A 244 5.42 4.05 -8.75
CA VAL A 244 4.44 5.11 -9.01
C VAL A 244 4.79 6.34 -8.19
N GLY A 245 4.16 7.47 -8.50
CA GLY A 245 4.24 8.64 -7.63
C GLY A 245 3.40 8.48 -6.38
N THR A 246 2.69 9.55 -6.02
CA THR A 246 1.57 9.44 -5.07
C THR A 246 0.55 8.43 -5.57
N LEU A 247 -0.07 7.68 -4.65
CA LEU A 247 -1.05 6.64 -5.04
C LEU A 247 -2.25 7.26 -5.75
N THR A 248 -2.31 7.06 -7.06
CA THR A 248 -3.43 7.45 -7.92
C THR A 248 -4.43 6.31 -8.07
N PRO A 249 -5.66 6.57 -8.55
CA PRO A 249 -6.59 5.54 -8.96
C PRO A 249 -6.00 4.49 -9.89
N LEU A 250 -5.22 4.94 -10.90
CA LEU A 250 -4.53 4.04 -11.81
C LEU A 250 -3.54 3.14 -11.05
N ALA A 251 -2.73 3.69 -10.15
CA ALA A 251 -1.80 2.90 -9.36
C ALA A 251 -2.49 1.81 -8.52
N LEU A 252 -3.65 2.12 -7.94
CA LEU A 252 -4.43 1.18 -7.13
C LEU A 252 -5.01 0.03 -7.97
N GLU A 253 -5.52 0.31 -9.18
CA GLU A 253 -5.96 -0.73 -10.12
C GLU A 253 -4.80 -1.64 -10.55
N LEU A 254 -3.60 -1.08 -10.73
CA LEU A 254 -2.41 -1.83 -11.13
C LEU A 254 -1.88 -2.77 -10.04
N CYS A 255 -2.13 -2.49 -8.75
CA CYS A 255 -1.63 -3.31 -7.64
C CYS A 255 -2.09 -4.77 -7.72
N ARG A 256 -3.22 -5.06 -8.36
CA ARG A 256 -3.71 -6.44 -8.59
C ARG A 256 -2.79 -7.26 -9.48
N HIS A 257 -1.96 -6.61 -10.30
CA HIS A 257 -1.11 -7.25 -11.30
C HIS A 257 0.38 -7.29 -10.93
N LEU A 258 0.79 -6.51 -9.92
CA LEU A 258 2.17 -6.36 -9.49
C LEU A 258 2.52 -7.27 -8.31
N ASP A 259 3.78 -7.67 -8.21
CA ASP A 259 4.30 -8.46 -7.08
C ASP A 259 4.70 -7.58 -5.89
N GLY A 260 4.73 -6.26 -6.07
CA GLY A 260 4.96 -5.25 -5.04
C GLY A 260 4.96 -3.84 -5.62
N LEU A 261 4.91 -2.83 -4.76
CA LEU A 261 4.80 -1.42 -5.16
C LEU A 261 5.74 -0.52 -4.37
N VAL A 262 6.38 0.41 -5.09
CA VAL A 262 7.07 1.58 -4.56
C VAL A 262 6.23 2.81 -4.89
N PHE A 263 5.84 3.60 -3.89
CA PHE A 263 4.98 4.76 -4.06
C PHE A 263 5.45 5.95 -3.21
N GLU A 264 5.22 7.16 -3.67
CA GLU A 264 5.61 8.40 -2.96
C GLU A 264 4.54 8.80 -1.95
N LEU A 265 4.95 9.20 -0.74
CA LEU A 265 4.03 9.84 0.20
C LEU A 265 3.75 11.28 -0.24
N PRO A 266 2.53 11.81 0.01
CA PRO A 266 2.14 13.13 -0.49
C PRO A 266 2.82 14.28 0.27
N SER A 267 3.19 14.07 1.53
CA SER A 267 3.73 15.11 2.40
C SER A 267 4.48 14.51 3.61
N LEU A 268 5.04 15.38 4.44
CA LEU A 268 5.62 15.04 5.74
C LEU A 268 4.61 15.22 6.90
N ASP A 269 3.30 15.20 6.62
CA ASP A 269 2.25 15.09 7.64
C ASP A 269 1.92 13.59 7.89
N PRO A 270 2.10 13.07 9.13
CA PRO A 270 1.81 11.68 9.44
C PRO A 270 0.34 11.30 9.21
N PHE A 271 -0.61 12.23 9.35
CA PHE A 271 -2.02 11.93 9.13
C PHE A 271 -2.37 11.85 7.63
N GLU A 272 -1.75 12.67 6.78
CA GLU A 272 -1.92 12.58 5.32
C GLU A 272 -1.27 11.32 4.75
N ALA A 273 -0.24 10.79 5.42
CA ALA A 273 0.41 9.55 5.01
C ALA A 273 -0.37 8.27 5.38
N LEU A 274 -1.32 8.32 6.31
CA LEU A 274 -2.08 7.14 6.74
C LEU A 274 -2.86 6.48 5.60
N LEU A 275 -3.62 7.26 4.82
CA LEU A 275 -4.43 6.70 3.73
C LEU A 275 -3.55 5.99 2.69
N PRO A 276 -2.47 6.60 2.15
CA PRO A 276 -1.60 5.92 1.21
C PRO A 276 -1.00 4.61 1.77
N LEU A 277 -0.52 4.61 3.01
CA LEU A 277 0.07 3.42 3.63
C LEU A 277 -0.96 2.29 3.77
N LEU A 278 -2.16 2.61 4.30
CA LEU A 278 -3.24 1.64 4.46
C LEU A 278 -3.79 1.15 3.12
N ALA A 279 -3.91 2.03 2.12
CA ALA A 279 -4.35 1.68 0.78
C ALA A 279 -3.34 0.74 0.09
N ALA A 280 -2.04 1.07 0.11
CA ALA A 280 -1.02 0.18 -0.44
C ALA A 280 -1.06 -1.21 0.23
N ARG A 281 -1.20 -1.23 1.56
CA ARG A 281 -1.31 -2.48 2.31
C ARG A 281 -2.54 -3.29 1.90
N ALA A 282 -3.71 -2.65 1.86
CA ALA A 282 -4.97 -3.27 1.43
C ALA A 282 -4.88 -3.81 0.00
N ALA A 283 -4.21 -3.10 -0.91
CA ALA A 283 -4.13 -3.47 -2.32
C ALA A 283 -3.19 -4.66 -2.54
N LEU A 284 -2.11 -4.73 -1.77
CA LEU A 284 -1.04 -5.71 -1.95
C LEU A 284 -1.17 -6.95 -1.06
N GLY A 285 -1.98 -6.91 0.00
CA GLY A 285 -2.22 -8.08 0.86
C GLY A 285 -1.02 -8.41 1.75
N LEU A 286 -0.17 -9.36 1.36
CA LEU A 286 1.14 -9.60 2.01
C LEU A 286 2.32 -9.27 1.09
N ARG A 287 2.03 -8.86 -0.15
CA ARG A 287 3.06 -8.47 -1.11
C ARG A 287 3.76 -7.18 -0.66
N PRO A 288 5.02 -6.94 -1.04
CA PRO A 288 5.75 -5.81 -0.51
C PRO A 288 5.22 -4.45 -0.97
N ALA A 289 5.07 -3.52 -0.02
CA ALA A 289 4.67 -2.14 -0.23
C ALA A 289 5.71 -1.21 0.40
N VAL A 290 6.29 -0.31 -0.38
CA VAL A 290 7.36 0.59 0.07
C VAL A 290 6.96 2.03 -0.19
N ALA A 291 6.85 2.80 0.88
CA ALA A 291 6.60 4.23 0.83
C ALA A 291 7.93 4.99 0.65
N VAL A 292 7.98 5.94 -0.28
CA VAL A 292 9.10 6.85 -0.49
C VAL A 292 8.80 8.15 0.23
N LEU A 293 9.69 8.53 1.15
CA LEU A 293 9.53 9.76 1.91
C LEU A 293 9.92 10.99 1.05
N PRO A 294 9.12 12.07 1.05
CA PRO A 294 9.48 13.32 0.40
C PRO A 294 10.78 13.91 0.96
N ALA A 295 11.62 14.44 0.07
CA ALA A 295 12.83 15.16 0.45
C ALA A 295 12.57 16.68 0.55
N PRO A 296 13.33 17.41 1.39
CA PRO A 296 14.26 16.91 2.40
C PRO A 296 13.52 16.46 3.68
N ALA A 297 13.95 15.34 4.28
CA ALA A 297 13.45 14.85 5.56
C ALA A 297 14.59 14.73 6.58
N THR A 298 14.32 15.15 7.82
CA THR A 298 15.27 15.03 8.95
C THR A 298 15.33 13.59 9.48
N ALA A 299 16.38 13.26 10.24
CA ALA A 299 16.50 11.95 10.89
C ALA A 299 15.28 11.61 11.79
N ALA A 300 14.77 12.57 12.55
CA ALA A 300 13.60 12.36 13.41
C ALA A 300 12.29 12.16 12.61
N GLN A 301 12.13 12.86 11.48
CA GLN A 301 11.04 12.57 10.55
C GLN A 301 11.17 11.16 9.96
N ILE A 302 12.37 10.72 9.62
CA ILE A 302 12.58 9.36 9.11
C ILE A 302 12.21 8.31 10.17
N GLN A 303 12.57 8.52 11.44
CA GLN A 303 12.14 7.63 12.52
C GLN A 303 10.61 7.60 12.66
N LEU A 304 9.94 8.77 12.64
CA LEU A 304 8.48 8.87 12.69
C LEU A 304 7.82 8.10 11.55
N PHE A 305 8.27 8.33 10.31
CA PHE A 305 7.67 7.71 9.13
C PHE A 305 8.01 6.22 9.01
N ALA A 306 9.17 5.79 9.49
CA ALA A 306 9.53 4.37 9.55
C ALA A 306 8.65 3.63 10.57
N ALA A 307 8.40 4.25 11.72
CA ALA A 307 7.46 3.77 12.73
C ALA A 307 6.03 3.69 12.18
N LEU A 308 5.57 4.74 11.47
CA LEU A 308 4.26 4.80 10.85
C LEU A 308 4.07 3.74 9.76
N ALA A 309 5.04 3.60 8.86
CA ALA A 309 5.05 2.57 7.82
C ALA A 309 4.98 1.17 8.44
N THR A 310 5.78 0.92 9.47
CA THR A 310 5.75 -0.35 10.21
C THR A 310 4.37 -0.63 10.82
N ALA A 311 3.77 0.37 11.47
CA ALA A 311 2.43 0.23 12.05
C ALA A 311 1.33 -0.03 11.01
N CYS A 312 1.58 0.30 9.74
CA CYS A 312 0.70 0.02 8.60
C CYS A 312 1.11 -1.22 7.78
N ASP A 313 2.09 -1.99 8.26
CA ASP A 313 2.65 -3.16 7.56
C ASP A 313 3.22 -2.84 6.16
N THR A 314 3.89 -1.70 6.04
CA THR A 314 4.66 -1.26 4.87
C THR A 314 6.11 -0.99 5.24
N ASP A 315 7.00 -0.89 4.25
CA ASP A 315 8.40 -0.45 4.45
C ASP A 315 8.59 1.02 4.02
N LEU A 316 9.73 1.61 4.38
CA LEU A 316 10.08 2.99 4.06
C LEU A 316 11.36 3.03 3.23
N MET A 317 11.35 3.81 2.15
CA MET A 317 12.53 4.17 1.37
C MET A 317 12.77 5.67 1.46
N ILE A 318 14.04 6.06 1.51
CA ILE A 318 14.49 7.45 1.47
C ILE A 318 15.26 7.68 0.16
N ALA A 319 15.39 8.94 -0.25
CA ALA A 319 16.11 9.31 -1.46
C ALA A 319 17.60 8.90 -1.38
N ASP A 320 18.20 8.62 -2.54
CA ASP A 320 19.60 8.18 -2.62
C ASP A 320 20.58 9.23 -2.09
N ASP A 321 20.23 10.51 -2.20
CA ASP A 321 20.99 11.66 -1.73
C ASP A 321 20.67 12.05 -0.27
N ALA A 322 19.85 11.26 0.44
CA ALA A 322 19.55 11.51 1.85
C ALA A 322 20.84 11.55 2.71
N PRO A 323 20.93 12.46 3.69
CA PRO A 323 22.13 12.60 4.51
C PRO A 323 22.40 11.34 5.38
N GLU A 324 23.64 11.20 5.88
CA GLU A 324 24.07 9.96 6.56
C GLU A 324 23.31 9.69 7.86
N ASP A 325 22.96 10.73 8.60
CA ASP A 325 22.15 10.66 9.83
C ASP A 325 20.75 10.11 9.55
N ALA A 326 20.14 10.55 8.45
CA ALA A 326 18.88 10.04 7.91
C ALA A 326 18.95 8.55 7.57
N ARG A 327 20.04 8.12 6.90
CA ARG A 327 20.27 6.69 6.58
C ARG A 327 20.48 5.86 7.84
N ALA A 328 21.26 6.36 8.80
CA ALA A 328 21.53 5.69 10.07
C ALA A 328 20.25 5.53 10.91
N ALA A 329 19.38 6.54 10.93
CA ALA A 329 18.09 6.49 11.61
C ALA A 329 17.19 5.37 11.06
N LEU A 330 17.10 5.24 9.73
CA LEU A 330 16.34 4.17 9.08
C LEU A 330 16.96 2.79 9.32
N ALA A 331 18.29 2.68 9.29
CA ALA A 331 19.01 1.44 9.55
C ALA A 331 18.76 0.94 10.99
N LYS A 332 18.85 1.83 11.99
CA LYS A 332 18.55 1.51 13.39
C LYS A 332 17.12 0.97 13.56
N HIS A 333 16.14 1.62 12.93
CA HIS A 333 14.75 1.15 12.96
C HIS A 333 14.62 -0.25 12.34
N ARG A 334 15.26 -0.50 11.19
CA ARG A 334 15.25 -1.81 10.52
C ARG A 334 15.92 -2.92 11.32
N GLN A 335 17.05 -2.63 11.97
CA GLN A 335 17.71 -3.58 12.88
C GLN A 335 16.77 -3.99 14.02
N PHE A 336 16.09 -3.01 14.63
CA PHE A 336 15.05 -3.29 15.63
C PHE A 336 13.92 -4.14 15.05
N LEU A 337 13.44 -3.83 13.84
CA LEU A 337 12.41 -4.63 13.18
C LEU A 337 12.89 -6.05 12.85
N ALA A 338 14.17 -6.29 12.58
CA ALA A 338 14.67 -7.64 12.34
C ALA A 338 14.59 -8.50 13.61
N LEU A 339 15.00 -7.94 14.77
CA LEU A 339 14.88 -8.59 16.08
C LEU A 339 13.42 -8.87 16.45
N ALA A 340 12.56 -7.93 16.08
CA ALA A 340 11.14 -8.02 16.25
C ALA A 340 10.56 -9.13 15.34
N ARG A 341 10.74 -9.03 14.01
CA ARG A 341 10.02 -9.77 12.94
C ARG A 341 10.08 -11.27 13.08
N GLU A 342 11.17 -11.86 13.58
CA GLU A 342 11.23 -13.32 13.85
C GLU A 342 10.16 -13.78 14.86
N ARG A 343 9.60 -12.86 15.66
CA ARG A 343 8.50 -13.06 16.61
C ARG A 343 7.14 -12.54 16.09
N TYR A 344 7.12 -11.80 14.98
CA TYR A 344 5.92 -11.26 14.32
C TYR A 344 5.58 -12.07 13.08
N ARG A 345 4.61 -12.98 13.20
CA ARG A 345 3.91 -13.44 12.01
C ARG A 345 2.84 -12.42 11.64
N PRO A 346 2.72 -12.03 10.36
CA PRO A 346 1.71 -11.07 9.96
C PRO A 346 0.32 -11.62 10.29
N SER A 347 -0.33 -10.91 11.20
CA SER A 347 -1.67 -11.15 11.70
C SER A 347 -2.66 -10.28 10.92
N ALA A 348 -3.95 -10.59 10.92
CA ALA A 348 -4.93 -9.75 10.22
C ALA A 348 -5.08 -8.39 10.95
N PRO A 349 -5.20 -7.26 10.25
CA PRO A 349 -5.41 -5.98 10.92
C PRO A 349 -6.73 -6.03 11.70
N LEU A 350 -6.68 -5.59 12.96
CA LEU A 350 -7.88 -5.38 13.76
C LEU A 350 -8.43 -3.99 13.42
N PHE A 351 -9.70 -3.90 13.06
CA PHE A 351 -10.31 -2.65 12.63
C PHE A 351 -11.67 -2.40 13.29
N ASP A 352 -11.99 -1.13 13.48
CA ASP A 352 -13.25 -0.65 14.03
C ASP A 352 -14.19 -0.14 12.92
N ALA A 353 -13.61 0.34 11.82
CA ALA A 353 -14.33 0.92 10.69
C ALA A 353 -13.72 0.46 9.36
N GLU A 354 -14.57 0.18 8.38
CA GLU A 354 -14.17 0.02 6.98
C GLU A 354 -14.36 1.35 6.24
N VAL A 355 -13.34 1.77 5.50
CA VAL A 355 -13.34 3.01 4.72
C VAL A 355 -13.21 2.64 3.25
N LEU A 356 -14.20 3.04 2.44
CA LEU A 356 -14.17 2.80 1.00
C LEU A 356 -13.30 3.85 0.30
N LEU A 357 -12.27 3.38 -0.42
CA LEU A 357 -11.46 4.14 -1.35
C LEU A 357 -11.61 3.49 -2.74
N SER A 358 -12.70 3.77 -3.45
CA SER A 358 -12.93 3.20 -4.79
C SER A 358 -12.09 3.93 -5.84
N PRO A 359 -11.15 3.26 -6.55
CA PRO A 359 -10.33 3.90 -7.58
C PRO A 359 -11.20 4.51 -8.69
N ARG A 360 -12.25 3.81 -9.10
CA ARG A 360 -13.21 4.32 -10.11
C ARG A 360 -13.93 5.58 -9.62
N CYS A 361 -14.42 5.58 -8.37
CA CYS A 361 -15.04 6.79 -7.80
C CYS A 361 -14.05 7.95 -7.75
N ASP A 362 -12.81 7.70 -7.37
CA ASP A 362 -11.80 8.75 -7.29
C ASP A 362 -11.39 9.29 -8.66
N HIS A 363 -11.34 8.44 -9.68
CA HIS A 363 -11.13 8.87 -11.06
C HIS A 363 -12.22 9.86 -11.51
N TRP A 364 -13.49 9.50 -11.34
CA TRP A 364 -14.61 10.34 -11.77
C TRP A 364 -14.78 11.61 -10.95
N THR A 365 -14.40 11.58 -9.67
CA THR A 365 -14.40 12.77 -8.79
C THR A 365 -13.10 13.58 -8.89
N THR A 366 -12.15 13.19 -9.74
CA THR A 366 -10.86 13.88 -9.94
C THR A 366 -10.07 14.09 -8.64
N GLY A 367 -9.97 13.03 -7.83
CA GLY A 367 -9.23 13.05 -6.57
C GLY A 367 -10.02 13.55 -5.36
N ALA A 368 -11.28 13.98 -5.53
CA ALA A 368 -12.06 14.49 -4.39
C ALA A 368 -12.43 13.37 -3.41
N HIS A 369 -12.73 12.17 -3.92
CA HIS A 369 -12.98 10.99 -3.09
C HIS A 369 -11.76 10.65 -2.23
N GLN A 370 -10.55 10.61 -2.80
CA GLN A 370 -9.31 10.35 -2.07
C GLN A 370 -9.02 11.42 -1.02
N ARG A 371 -9.20 12.72 -1.35
CA ARG A 371 -9.00 13.81 -0.38
C ARG A 371 -9.96 13.72 0.81
N ALA A 372 -11.25 13.52 0.55
CA ALA A 372 -12.24 13.35 1.60
C ALA A 372 -11.99 12.08 2.43
N THR A 373 -11.60 10.99 1.78
CA THR A 373 -11.22 9.73 2.43
C THR A 373 -9.99 9.90 3.32
N SER A 374 -9.00 10.69 2.89
CA SER A 374 -7.80 10.99 3.67
C SER A 374 -8.17 11.73 4.96
N ALA A 375 -9.02 12.75 4.85
CA ALA A 375 -9.55 13.48 6.01
C ALA A 375 -10.34 12.56 6.97
N ALA A 376 -11.14 11.63 6.43
CA ALA A 376 -11.89 10.66 7.21
C ALA A 376 -10.99 9.69 7.98
N VAL A 377 -9.96 9.15 7.31
CA VAL A 377 -8.95 8.27 7.94
C VAL A 377 -8.19 8.99 9.04
N ALA A 378 -7.79 10.24 8.80
CA ALA A 378 -7.14 11.07 9.81
C ALA A 378 -8.05 11.30 11.04
N ALA A 379 -9.33 11.60 10.82
CA ALA A 379 -10.30 11.80 11.89
C ALA A 379 -10.56 10.50 12.70
N LEU A 380 -10.66 9.34 12.03
CA LEU A 380 -10.77 8.04 12.68
C LEU A 380 -9.54 7.76 13.56
N ALA A 381 -8.34 7.97 13.03
CA ALA A 381 -7.10 7.77 13.75
C ALA A 381 -6.99 8.67 15.00
N ARG A 382 -7.38 9.95 14.88
CA ARG A 382 -7.44 10.88 16.04
C ARG A 382 -8.48 10.47 17.06
N ALA A 383 -9.61 9.91 16.62
CA ALA A 383 -10.63 9.31 17.47
C ALA A 383 -10.24 7.92 18.03
N GLN A 384 -9.00 7.46 17.81
CA GLN A 384 -8.49 6.15 18.23
C GLN A 384 -9.33 4.99 17.69
N GLN A 385 -9.95 5.18 16.53
CA GLN A 385 -10.59 4.13 15.74
C GLN A 385 -9.59 3.60 14.73
N GLN A 386 -9.57 2.29 14.53
CA GLN A 386 -8.67 1.64 13.60
C GLN A 386 -9.36 1.47 12.23
N PRO A 387 -8.99 2.26 11.20
CA PRO A 387 -9.55 2.12 9.87
C PRO A 387 -8.98 0.89 9.14
N ALA A 388 -9.81 0.22 8.35
CA ALA A 388 -9.40 -0.68 7.28
C ALA A 388 -9.85 -0.10 5.93
N VAL A 389 -8.91 0.04 4.99
CA VAL A 389 -9.22 0.56 3.65
C VAL A 389 -9.68 -0.58 2.76
N ARG A 390 -10.71 -0.33 1.95
CA ARG A 390 -11.23 -1.26 0.93
C ARG A 390 -11.41 -0.54 -0.40
N PHE A 391 -11.25 -1.26 -1.50
CA PHE A 391 -11.41 -0.70 -2.86
C PHE A 391 -12.78 -0.96 -3.48
N ASP A 392 -13.48 -1.97 -2.96
CA ASP A 392 -14.83 -2.35 -3.33
C ASP A 392 -15.54 -2.95 -2.10
N LEU A 393 -16.85 -3.03 -2.19
CA LEU A 393 -17.71 -3.65 -1.18
C LEU A 393 -18.14 -5.07 -1.59
N ALA A 394 -17.41 -5.69 -2.52
CA ALA A 394 -17.62 -7.09 -2.88
C ALA A 394 -17.34 -7.98 -1.65
N GLY A 395 -18.21 -8.97 -1.42
CA GLY A 395 -18.15 -9.82 -0.22
C GLY A 395 -18.76 -9.20 1.04
N GLY A 396 -19.31 -7.98 0.97
CA GLY A 396 -20.00 -7.34 2.09
C GLY A 396 -19.07 -6.58 3.04
N VAL A 397 -19.69 -5.83 3.95
CA VAL A 397 -19.01 -4.99 4.97
C VAL A 397 -18.83 -5.81 6.25
N HIS A 398 -17.61 -5.86 6.79
CA HIS A 398 -17.31 -6.66 7.99
C HIS A 398 -17.21 -5.82 9.27
N ALA A 399 -16.96 -4.52 9.14
CA ALA A 399 -16.96 -3.61 10.28
C ALA A 399 -18.39 -3.25 10.71
N ARG A 400 -18.51 -2.69 11.91
CA ARG A 400 -19.77 -2.09 12.38
C ARG A 400 -20.04 -0.73 11.75
N LEU A 401 -18.99 -0.05 11.29
CA LEU A 401 -19.06 1.27 10.68
C LEU A 401 -18.45 1.21 9.29
N LEU A 402 -19.21 1.62 8.29
CA LEU A 402 -18.73 1.91 6.95
C LEU A 402 -18.59 3.43 6.77
N VAL A 403 -17.48 3.89 6.21
CA VAL A 403 -17.25 5.30 5.90
C VAL A 403 -17.23 5.51 4.38
N LEU A 404 -18.11 6.40 3.92
CA LEU A 404 -18.22 6.85 2.54
C LEU A 404 -17.90 8.34 2.48
N ALA A 405 -16.70 8.71 2.02
CA ALA A 405 -16.24 10.09 2.02
C ALA A 405 -15.97 10.59 0.59
N GLY A 406 -16.63 11.67 0.18
CA GLY A 406 -16.50 12.19 -1.19
C GLY A 406 -16.94 11.19 -2.27
N ALA A 407 -17.86 10.28 -1.96
CA ALA A 407 -18.28 9.19 -2.85
C ALA A 407 -19.37 9.62 -3.85
N ALA A 408 -19.18 10.78 -4.48
CA ALA A 408 -20.13 11.37 -5.44
C ALA A 408 -20.18 10.65 -6.81
N ALA A 409 -19.35 9.62 -6.99
CA ALA A 409 -19.27 8.84 -8.21
C ALA A 409 -19.07 7.34 -7.91
N LEU A 410 -19.88 6.80 -7.01
CA LEU A 410 -19.74 5.43 -6.51
C LEU A 410 -20.16 4.41 -7.58
N PRO A 411 -19.40 3.33 -7.86
CA PRO A 411 -19.86 2.28 -8.75
C PRO A 411 -21.18 1.67 -8.29
N ALA A 412 -22.10 1.38 -9.21
CA ALA A 412 -23.43 0.83 -8.89
C ALA A 412 -23.41 -0.44 -8.00
N PRO A 413 -22.47 -1.40 -8.16
CA PRO A 413 -22.38 -2.55 -7.25
C PRO A 413 -22.03 -2.15 -5.81
N ASP A 414 -21.11 -1.19 -5.63
CA ASP A 414 -20.71 -0.71 -4.31
C ASP A 414 -21.84 0.09 -3.65
N ALA A 415 -22.56 0.91 -4.44
CA ALA A 415 -23.76 1.61 -3.99
C ALA A 415 -24.83 0.63 -3.50
N ALA A 416 -25.11 -0.42 -4.26
CA ALA A 416 -26.07 -1.45 -3.87
C ALA A 416 -25.63 -2.20 -2.60
N ALA A 417 -24.33 -2.51 -2.47
CA ALA A 417 -23.78 -3.17 -1.28
C ALA A 417 -23.87 -2.27 -0.03
N ALA A 418 -23.50 -1.00 -0.14
CA ALA A 418 -23.60 -0.03 0.95
C ALA A 418 -25.05 0.16 1.41
N ARG A 419 -26.01 0.23 0.47
CA ARG A 419 -27.43 0.32 0.79
C ARG A 419 -27.94 -0.92 1.52
N ARG A 420 -27.65 -2.11 1.00
CA ARG A 420 -28.02 -3.39 1.67
C ARG A 420 -27.43 -3.50 3.06
N TYR A 421 -26.20 -3.04 3.26
CA TYR A 421 -25.55 -3.04 4.56
C TYR A 421 -26.31 -2.18 5.58
N VAL A 422 -26.69 -0.95 5.21
CA VAL A 422 -27.49 -0.08 6.08
C VAL A 422 -28.88 -0.64 6.31
N GLU A 423 -29.56 -1.10 5.26
CA GLU A 423 -30.90 -1.70 5.38
C GLU A 423 -30.90 -2.91 6.32
N GLY A 424 -29.81 -3.68 6.35
CA GLY A 424 -29.58 -4.81 7.26
C GLY A 424 -29.03 -4.47 8.65
N GLY A 425 -29.07 -3.20 9.07
CA GLY A 425 -28.71 -2.79 10.44
C GLY A 425 -27.33 -2.17 10.59
N GLY A 426 -26.58 -1.97 9.51
CA GLY A 426 -25.27 -1.36 9.51
C GLY A 426 -25.28 0.15 9.76
N ASP A 427 -24.18 0.66 10.31
CA ASP A 427 -23.97 2.10 10.48
C ASP A 427 -23.06 2.67 9.38
N VAL A 428 -23.47 3.79 8.78
CA VAL A 428 -22.68 4.52 7.77
C VAL A 428 -22.38 5.95 8.22
N LEU A 429 -21.11 6.34 8.13
CA LEU A 429 -20.71 7.75 8.14
C LEU A 429 -20.54 8.23 6.69
N MET A 430 -21.32 9.22 6.31
CA MET A 430 -21.31 9.81 4.98
C MET A 430 -20.72 11.23 5.06
N LEU A 431 -19.61 11.49 4.35
CA LEU A 431 -18.99 12.81 4.27
C LEU A 431 -19.14 13.36 2.85
N GLY A 432 -19.96 14.39 2.69
CA GLY A 432 -20.36 14.93 1.40
C GLY A 432 -21.42 14.08 0.70
N LYS A 433 -21.62 14.34 -0.60
CA LYS A 433 -22.61 13.64 -1.42
C LYS A 433 -22.15 12.21 -1.72
N CYS A 434 -23.09 11.27 -1.66
CA CYS A 434 -22.90 9.91 -2.16
C CYS A 434 -23.92 9.60 -3.26
N THR A 435 -23.40 9.36 -4.46
CA THR A 435 -24.23 9.16 -5.64
C THR A 435 -23.63 8.04 -6.50
N PRO A 436 -24.42 7.04 -6.91
CA PRO A 436 -23.99 6.01 -7.84
C PRO A 436 -23.72 6.61 -9.22
N ILE A 437 -22.85 5.95 -9.99
CA ILE A 437 -22.63 6.23 -11.41
C ILE A 437 -22.75 4.96 -12.25
N ASP A 438 -23.04 5.14 -13.55
CA ASP A 438 -22.85 4.12 -14.57
C ASP A 438 -21.38 4.00 -15.03
N GLU A 439 -21.11 3.11 -15.98
CA GLU A 439 -19.75 2.88 -16.52
C GLU A 439 -19.20 4.12 -17.26
N GLU A 440 -20.06 4.99 -17.77
CA GLU A 440 -19.71 6.26 -18.42
C GLU A 440 -19.60 7.45 -17.46
N GLY A 441 -19.72 7.22 -16.15
CA GLY A 441 -19.59 8.26 -15.12
C GLY A 441 -20.79 9.20 -15.03
N ARG A 442 -21.97 8.80 -15.49
CA ARG A 442 -23.21 9.57 -15.33
C ARG A 442 -23.81 9.29 -13.95
N ALA A 443 -24.04 10.35 -13.21
CA ALA A 443 -24.60 10.28 -11.86
C ALA A 443 -26.07 9.84 -11.90
N GLY A 444 -26.43 8.92 -11.01
CA GLY A 444 -27.80 8.53 -10.70
C GLY A 444 -28.41 9.35 -9.57
N GLU A 445 -29.48 8.82 -8.98
CA GLU A 445 -30.13 9.37 -7.80
C GLU A 445 -29.24 9.23 -6.55
N PRO A 446 -29.31 10.15 -5.55
CA PRO A 446 -28.56 10.03 -4.30
C PRO A 446 -28.73 8.64 -3.66
N LEU A 447 -27.65 8.11 -3.06
CA LEU A 447 -27.65 6.76 -2.48
C LEU A 447 -28.72 6.58 -1.39
N PHE A 448 -28.89 7.61 -0.56
CA PHE A 448 -29.90 7.68 0.50
C PHE A 448 -30.71 8.99 0.34
N PRO A 449 -31.74 9.02 -0.52
CA PRO A 449 -32.48 10.26 -0.81
C PRO A 449 -33.27 10.79 0.39
N GLU A 450 -33.61 9.93 1.35
CA GLU A 450 -34.25 10.30 2.61
C GLU A 450 -33.32 11.02 3.61
N VAL A 451 -31.99 10.91 3.44
CA VAL A 451 -31.00 11.46 4.37
C VAL A 451 -30.59 12.87 3.93
N LYS A 452 -30.74 13.86 4.83
CA LYS A 452 -30.38 15.26 4.53
C LYS A 452 -29.07 15.67 5.19
N SER A 453 -29.06 15.76 6.52
CA SER A 453 -27.88 16.05 7.33
C SER A 453 -28.13 15.63 8.78
N GLY A 454 -27.07 15.18 9.46
CA GLY A 454 -27.18 14.59 10.79
C GLY A 454 -27.46 13.09 10.77
N LEU A 455 -27.99 12.58 11.87
CA LEU A 455 -28.25 11.16 12.07
C LEU A 455 -29.68 10.80 11.68
N ASP A 456 -29.83 9.99 10.64
CA ASP A 456 -31.09 9.46 10.15
C ASP A 456 -31.12 7.92 10.24
N ARG A 457 -32.31 7.35 10.39
CA ARG A 457 -32.54 5.90 10.31
C ARG A 457 -32.95 5.52 8.90
N VAL A 458 -32.30 4.49 8.37
CA VAL A 458 -32.58 3.95 7.03
C VAL A 458 -32.66 2.43 7.17
N GLY A 459 -33.83 1.86 6.89
CA GLY A 459 -34.12 0.45 7.20
C GLY A 459 -33.89 0.15 8.69
N GLU A 460 -33.11 -0.89 8.99
CA GLU A 460 -32.73 -1.25 10.36
C GLU A 460 -31.48 -0.51 10.87
N GLY A 461 -30.73 0.14 9.97
CA GLY A 461 -29.45 0.79 10.25
C GLY A 461 -29.55 2.31 10.42
N ARG A 462 -28.37 2.94 10.41
CA ARG A 462 -28.24 4.40 10.62
C ARG A 462 -27.25 5.01 9.65
N VAL A 463 -27.58 6.20 9.16
CA VAL A 463 -26.69 7.00 8.32
C VAL A 463 -26.46 8.33 9.03
N PHE A 464 -25.20 8.67 9.27
CA PHE A 464 -24.82 10.00 9.71
C PHE A 464 -24.24 10.76 8.52
N ALA A 465 -24.97 11.76 8.03
CA ALA A 465 -24.53 12.60 6.93
C ALA A 465 -23.94 13.93 7.41
N LEU A 466 -22.74 14.24 6.93
CA LEU A 466 -22.07 15.52 7.09
C LEU A 466 -21.80 16.11 5.71
N ASP A 467 -21.76 17.44 5.61
CA ASP A 467 -21.41 18.13 4.38
C ASP A 467 -19.94 17.88 3.99
N ASP A 468 -19.62 18.15 2.72
CA ASP A 468 -18.23 18.12 2.26
C ASP A 468 -17.40 19.20 2.99
N GLY A 469 -16.16 18.87 3.34
CA GLY A 469 -15.31 19.74 4.16
C GLY A 469 -15.74 19.90 5.62
N ALA A 470 -16.57 18.97 6.15
CA ALA A 470 -16.95 18.97 7.56
C ALA A 470 -15.73 19.06 8.49
N GLN A 471 -15.85 19.91 9.52
CA GLN A 471 -14.81 20.09 10.51
C GLN A 471 -14.56 18.81 11.31
N GLU A 472 -13.31 18.60 11.73
CA GLU A 472 -12.91 17.42 12.50
C GLU A 472 -13.77 17.20 13.75
N ALA A 473 -14.17 18.26 14.46
CA ALA A 473 -15.04 18.18 15.61
C ALA A 473 -16.43 17.59 15.29
N ALA A 474 -16.97 17.88 14.10
CA ALA A 474 -18.23 17.33 13.62
C ALA A 474 -18.07 15.83 13.28
N ILE A 475 -16.97 15.45 12.63
CA ILE A 475 -16.66 14.05 12.35
C ILE A 475 -16.50 13.26 13.66
N ALA A 476 -15.74 13.79 14.63
CA ALA A 476 -15.57 13.16 15.94
C ALA A 476 -16.88 13.04 16.73
N ARG A 477 -17.81 13.99 16.56
CA ARG A 477 -19.17 13.87 17.12
C ARG A 477 -19.95 12.75 16.43
N ALA A 478 -19.96 12.72 15.10
CA ALA A 478 -20.66 11.69 14.33
C ALA A 478 -20.14 10.29 14.67
N LEU A 479 -18.82 10.12 14.75
CA LEU A 479 -18.19 8.86 15.16
C LEU A 479 -18.64 8.41 16.56
N ARG A 480 -18.76 9.33 17.52
CA ARG A 480 -19.26 9.01 18.87
C ARG A 480 -20.73 8.59 18.85
N GLU A 481 -21.57 9.24 18.04
CA GLU A 481 -23.00 8.91 17.94
C GLU A 481 -23.24 7.56 17.23
N LEU A 482 -22.45 7.27 16.19
CA LEU A 482 -22.51 6.00 15.46
C LEU A 482 -21.92 4.85 16.28
N ALA A 483 -20.72 5.01 16.85
CA ALA A 483 -20.11 3.97 17.69
C ALA A 483 -20.97 3.64 18.94
N GLY A 484 -21.78 4.59 19.41
CA GLY A 484 -22.66 4.40 20.57
C GLY A 484 -21.87 4.02 21.83
N ARG A 485 -22.23 2.89 22.48
CA ARG A 485 -21.45 2.29 23.57
C ARG A 485 -20.42 1.26 23.10
N GLY A 486 -20.37 0.97 21.80
CA GLY A 486 -19.35 0.12 21.19
C GLY A 486 -18.00 0.82 21.31
N ARG A 487 -17.11 0.27 22.13
CA ARG A 487 -15.77 0.83 22.34
C ARG A 487 -14.86 0.40 21.21
N ALA A 488 -13.95 1.29 20.81
CA ALA A 488 -12.82 0.92 19.96
C ALA A 488 -12.11 -0.30 20.57
N GLN A 489 -11.57 -1.18 19.72
CA GLN A 489 -10.87 -2.37 20.19
C GLN A 489 -9.63 -2.02 21.03
N VAL A 490 -8.98 -0.90 20.71
CA VAL A 490 -7.85 -0.35 21.46
C VAL A 490 -8.10 1.13 21.70
N THR A 491 -8.06 1.58 22.95
CA THR A 491 -8.19 2.99 23.30
C THR A 491 -6.99 3.46 24.11
N LEU A 492 -6.58 4.70 23.85
CA LEU A 492 -5.51 5.37 24.56
C LEU A 492 -6.08 6.53 25.39
N THR A 493 -5.64 6.64 26.63
CA THR A 493 -5.99 7.74 27.54
C THR A 493 -4.73 8.28 28.19
N GLY A 494 -4.44 9.56 28.01
CA GLY A 494 -3.22 10.20 28.53
C GLY A 494 -2.92 11.49 27.78
N ARG A 495 -1.78 12.13 28.11
CA ARG A 495 -1.35 13.39 27.47
C ARG A 495 -0.55 13.20 26.17
N GLY A 496 0.08 12.04 25.98
CA GLY A 496 0.89 11.78 24.79
C GLY A 496 0.07 11.59 23.51
N ARG A 497 0.57 12.11 22.39
CA ARG A 497 -0.05 11.95 21.06
C ARG A 497 0.40 10.65 20.40
N LEU A 498 -0.23 9.54 20.80
CA LEU A 498 0.05 8.22 20.23
C LEU A 498 -1.00 7.82 19.19
N LEU A 499 -0.53 7.22 18.11
CA LEU A 499 -1.33 6.40 17.19
C LEU A 499 -1.19 4.93 17.61
N ALA A 500 -2.31 4.21 17.70
CA ALA A 500 -2.33 2.76 17.89
C ALA A 500 -2.80 2.04 16.62
N ARG A 501 -2.10 0.96 16.26
CA ARG A 501 -2.54 0.00 15.24
C ARG A 501 -2.36 -1.42 15.74
N ALA A 502 -3.41 -2.22 15.71
CA ALA A 502 -3.41 -3.57 16.23
C ALA A 502 -3.60 -4.60 15.12
N TYR A 503 -2.92 -5.73 15.26
CA TYR A 503 -3.01 -6.88 14.38
C TYR A 503 -3.29 -8.12 15.23
N LEU A 504 -4.25 -8.92 14.78
CA LEU A 504 -4.81 -10.03 15.53
C LEU A 504 -4.61 -11.37 14.82
N ASP A 505 -3.84 -12.25 15.46
CA ASP A 505 -3.86 -13.68 15.19
C ASP A 505 -4.78 -14.30 16.25
N PRO A 506 -5.98 -14.76 15.86
CA PRO A 506 -6.98 -15.23 16.82
C PRO A 506 -6.50 -16.42 17.64
N GLU A 507 -5.53 -17.20 17.15
CA GLU A 507 -5.03 -18.40 17.82
C GLU A 507 -3.80 -18.16 18.68
N ARG A 508 -3.10 -17.02 18.49
CA ARG A 508 -1.75 -16.85 19.07
C ARG A 508 -1.59 -15.57 19.86
N LYS A 509 -1.95 -14.42 19.28
CA LYS A 509 -1.56 -13.13 19.85
C LYS A 509 -2.28 -11.94 19.23
N LEU A 510 -2.23 -10.83 19.98
CA LEU A 510 -2.56 -9.49 19.53
C LEU A 510 -1.29 -8.64 19.59
N ASP A 511 -0.87 -8.07 18.48
CA ASP A 511 0.24 -7.13 18.41
C ASP A 511 -0.31 -5.71 18.31
N VAL A 512 0.08 -4.81 19.22
CA VAL A 512 -0.34 -3.41 19.21
C VAL A 512 0.88 -2.52 19.02
N HIS A 513 0.93 -1.85 17.88
CA HIS A 513 1.95 -0.89 17.49
C HIS A 513 1.57 0.50 17.99
N PHE A 514 2.51 1.18 18.63
CA PHE A 514 2.38 2.56 19.09
C PHE A 514 3.38 3.44 18.35
N VAL A 515 2.88 4.51 17.76
CA VAL A 515 3.70 5.52 17.07
C VAL A 515 3.50 6.85 17.78
N ASN A 516 4.60 7.48 18.22
CA ASN A 516 4.54 8.82 18.79
C ASN A 516 4.52 9.87 17.70
N LEU A 517 3.44 10.65 17.67
CA LEU A 517 3.22 11.73 16.71
C LEU A 517 3.71 13.08 17.25
N GLU A 518 4.23 13.14 18.48
CA GLU A 518 4.69 14.37 19.14
C GLU A 518 6.15 14.68 18.81
N LEU A 519 6.39 14.99 17.53
CA LEU A 519 7.66 15.51 17.04
C LEU A 519 7.65 17.05 17.09
N GLN A 520 8.53 17.64 17.91
CA GLN A 520 8.67 19.09 18.06
C GLN A 520 10.14 19.47 17.94
N ASP A 521 10.46 20.48 17.13
CA ASP A 521 11.83 21.00 16.94
C ASP A 521 12.89 19.93 16.63
N GLY A 522 12.50 18.86 15.90
CA GLY A 522 13.40 17.78 15.51
C GLY A 522 13.66 16.72 16.58
N ALA A 523 12.92 16.74 17.69
CA ALA A 523 13.01 15.74 18.75
C ALA A 523 11.62 15.25 19.20
N PHE A 524 11.57 14.00 19.68
CA PHE A 524 10.34 13.46 20.26
C PHE A 524 10.21 13.91 21.72
N ALA A 525 9.03 14.40 22.09
CA ALA A 525 8.62 14.43 23.48
C ALA A 525 8.12 13.03 23.85
N PRO A 526 8.80 12.27 24.74
CA PRO A 526 8.39 10.89 25.01
C PRO A 526 6.98 10.83 25.61
N ALA A 527 6.13 9.99 25.04
CA ALA A 527 4.79 9.78 25.54
C ALA A 527 4.84 8.92 26.81
N GLN A 528 4.56 9.54 27.96
CA GLN A 528 4.60 8.90 29.28
C GLN A 528 3.23 8.90 29.96
N GLY A 529 2.99 7.91 30.83
CA GLY A 529 1.77 7.81 31.63
C GLY A 529 0.51 7.56 30.79
N VAL A 530 0.65 7.09 29.55
CA VAL A 530 -0.49 6.75 28.70
C VAL A 530 -1.03 5.40 29.12
N GLN A 531 -2.31 5.35 29.47
CA GLN A 531 -3.01 4.10 29.69
C GLN A 531 -3.55 3.58 28.36
N VAL A 532 -3.22 2.32 28.03
CA VAL A 532 -3.88 1.57 26.96
C VAL A 532 -4.99 0.72 27.56
N THR A 533 -6.14 0.68 26.91
CA THR A 533 -7.23 -0.25 27.20
C THR A 533 -7.53 -1.06 25.95
N ILE A 534 -7.55 -2.38 26.08
CA ILE A 534 -7.79 -3.33 24.99
C ILE A 534 -9.08 -4.08 25.30
N ALA A 535 -10.00 -4.13 24.33
CA ALA A 535 -11.24 -4.89 24.47
C ALA A 535 -10.95 -6.38 24.72
N GLY A 536 -11.71 -7.00 25.63
CA GLY A 536 -11.48 -8.38 26.05
C GLY A 536 -11.57 -9.40 24.91
N GLN A 537 -12.42 -9.13 23.91
CA GLN A 537 -12.54 -9.94 22.70
C GLN A 537 -11.26 -9.95 21.86
N ALA A 538 -10.54 -8.83 21.81
CA ALA A 538 -9.25 -8.72 21.15
C ALA A 538 -8.12 -9.33 22.01
N ALA A 539 -8.14 -9.09 23.32
CA ALA A 539 -7.11 -9.57 24.24
C ALA A 539 -7.14 -11.08 24.53
N GLY A 540 -8.24 -11.79 24.24
CA GLY A 540 -8.33 -13.26 24.34
C GLY A 540 -8.24 -13.87 25.74
N GLY A 541 -8.09 -13.06 26.80
CA GLY A 541 -7.83 -13.53 28.16
C GLY A 541 -6.41 -13.26 28.66
N GLY A 542 -5.54 -12.71 27.79
CA GLY A 542 -4.17 -12.31 28.12
C GLY A 542 -4.11 -11.42 29.37
N ARG A 543 -3.28 -11.84 30.33
CA ARG A 543 -3.04 -11.12 31.61
C ARG A 543 -1.68 -10.47 31.68
N ALA A 544 -0.86 -10.68 30.65
CA ALA A 544 0.43 -10.07 30.51
C ALA A 544 0.70 -9.82 29.03
N ALA A 545 1.58 -8.87 28.76
CA ALA A 545 2.06 -8.54 27.44
C ALA A 545 3.59 -8.46 27.44
N TYR A 546 4.19 -8.50 26.27
CA TYR A 546 5.61 -8.30 26.07
C TYR A 546 5.86 -6.98 25.37
N TRP A 547 6.78 -6.18 25.91
CA TRP A 547 7.08 -4.84 25.42
C TRP A 547 8.40 -4.78 24.66
N PHE A 548 8.37 -4.12 23.51
CA PHE A 548 9.53 -3.92 22.64
C PHE A 548 9.59 -2.46 22.25
N ALA A 549 10.74 -1.81 22.47
CA ALA A 549 10.92 -0.41 22.11
C ALA A 549 12.41 -0.12 21.82
N PRO A 550 12.76 0.40 20.63
CA PRO A 550 14.15 0.58 20.21
C PRO A 550 14.97 1.56 21.06
N GLU A 551 14.32 2.47 21.79
CA GLU A 551 14.97 3.65 22.39
C GLU A 551 14.75 3.77 23.90
N ARG A 552 14.25 2.70 24.53
CA ARG A 552 13.93 2.77 25.96
C ARG A 552 15.17 2.97 26.83
N SER A 553 15.17 4.03 27.63
CA SER A 553 16.13 4.23 28.72
C SER A 553 15.84 3.29 29.88
N GLY A 554 16.53 2.15 29.91
CA GLY A 554 16.41 1.14 30.96
C GLY A 554 15.23 0.18 30.80
N GLY A 555 15.53 -1.11 30.74
CA GLY A 555 14.59 -2.21 30.45
C GLY A 555 15.23 -3.22 29.50
N LYS A 556 14.62 -4.39 29.32
CA LYS A 556 15.02 -5.37 28.30
C LYS A 556 13.90 -5.49 27.27
N ASP A 557 14.25 -5.59 25.99
CA ASP A 557 13.27 -5.95 24.97
C ASP A 557 12.61 -7.29 25.31
N GLY A 558 11.28 -7.34 25.18
CA GLY A 558 10.46 -8.46 25.64
C GLY A 558 10.23 -8.47 27.15
N GLU A 559 10.30 -7.31 27.82
CA GLU A 559 9.88 -7.21 29.23
C GLU A 559 8.39 -7.54 29.36
N ARG A 560 8.06 -8.34 30.38
CA ARG A 560 6.69 -8.73 30.68
C ARG A 560 5.98 -7.62 31.44
N ILE A 561 4.90 -7.08 30.87
CA ILE A 561 4.04 -6.06 31.47
C ILE A 561 2.73 -6.71 31.94
N PRO A 562 2.29 -6.50 33.20
CA PRO A 562 0.99 -6.97 33.65
C PRO A 562 -0.16 -6.20 33.00
N LEU A 563 -1.22 -6.92 32.63
CA LEU A 563 -2.46 -6.35 32.12
C LEU A 563 -3.55 -6.49 33.19
N ASN A 564 -4.06 -5.35 33.66
CA ASN A 564 -5.08 -5.29 34.69
C ASN A 564 -6.48 -5.45 34.07
N PRO A 565 -7.28 -6.45 34.48
CA PRO A 565 -8.66 -6.57 34.03
C PRO A 565 -9.52 -5.41 34.52
N SER A 566 -10.43 -4.96 33.66
CA SER A 566 -11.48 -3.99 34.00
C SER A 566 -12.74 -4.30 33.20
N GLY A 567 -13.70 -4.99 33.83
CA GLY A 567 -14.93 -5.43 33.18
C GLY A 567 -14.68 -6.32 31.96
N PHE A 568 -15.06 -5.84 30.78
CA PHE A 568 -14.88 -6.52 29.49
C PHE A 568 -13.61 -6.09 28.73
N ALA A 569 -12.61 -5.55 29.43
CA ALA A 569 -11.36 -5.06 28.85
C ALA A 569 -10.16 -5.38 29.76
N VAL A 570 -8.96 -5.25 29.21
CA VAL A 570 -7.70 -5.25 29.96
C VAL A 570 -7.00 -3.92 29.73
N SER A 571 -6.26 -3.44 30.74
CA SER A 571 -5.57 -2.15 30.66
C SER A 571 -4.23 -2.18 31.35
N THR A 572 -3.32 -1.33 30.90
CA THR A 572 -2.05 -1.10 31.57
C THR A 572 -1.54 0.31 31.27
N ILE A 573 -0.63 0.80 32.10
CA ILE A 573 0.08 2.05 31.85
C ILE A 573 1.30 1.68 31.00
N LEU A 574 1.38 2.27 29.81
CA LEU A 574 2.48 2.05 28.90
C LEU A 574 3.78 2.61 29.48
N PRO A 575 4.91 1.89 29.32
CA PRO A 575 6.23 2.50 29.42
C PRO A 575 6.36 3.69 28.46
N SER A 576 7.37 4.52 28.68
CA SER A 576 7.69 5.65 27.80
C SER A 576 7.83 5.20 26.34
N VAL A 577 7.11 5.86 25.43
CA VAL A 577 7.25 5.68 23.98
C VAL A 577 7.95 6.90 23.40
N GLU A 578 9.17 6.70 22.88
CA GLU A 578 9.94 7.78 22.24
C GLU A 578 9.46 8.00 20.80
N ALA A 579 9.88 7.19 19.82
CA ALA A 579 9.33 7.20 18.47
C ALA A 579 8.31 6.07 18.23
N TYR A 580 8.65 4.85 18.67
CA TYR A 580 7.91 3.63 18.37
C TYR A 580 7.94 2.64 19.53
N ALA A 581 6.86 1.89 19.72
CA ALA A 581 6.85 0.72 20.58
C ALA A 581 5.87 -0.35 20.09
N LEU A 582 6.06 -1.57 20.56
CA LEU A 582 5.23 -2.71 20.23
C LEU A 582 4.90 -3.51 21.48
N LEU A 583 3.60 -3.73 21.69
CA LEU A 583 3.04 -4.51 22.77
C LEU A 583 2.44 -5.79 22.20
N ALA A 584 3.06 -6.93 22.47
CA ALA A 584 2.57 -8.23 22.05
C ALA A 584 1.83 -8.92 23.21
N VAL A 585 0.53 -9.16 23.05
CA VAL A 585 -0.34 -9.82 24.03
C VAL A 585 -0.59 -11.27 23.57
N PRO A 586 -0.05 -12.29 24.25
CA PRO A 586 -0.42 -13.68 23.99
C PRO A 586 -1.90 -13.91 24.29
N ARG A 587 -2.58 -14.68 23.44
CA ARG A 587 -4.00 -15.01 23.60
C ARG A 587 -4.20 -16.37 24.25
#